data_AF-A0A433PCQ9-F1
#
_entry.id   AF-A0A433PCQ9-F1
#
_cell.length_a   1.000
_cell.length_b   1.000
_cell.length_c   1.000
_cell.angle_alpha   90.00
_cell.angle_beta   90.00
_cell.angle_gamma   90.00
#
_symmetry.space_group_name_H-M   'P 1'
#
loop_
_entity.id
_entity.type
_entity.pdbx_description
1 polymer ?
#
loop_
_entity_poly.entity_id
_entity_poly.type
_entity_poly.pdbx_seq_one_letter_code
_entity_poly.pdbx_strand_id
1 'polypeptide(L)'
;MHLRTLLLNALLIALLPISVIHADEVPLGKKYIVFGTVPQSGRINPLHSLATELVSRGHDTTFFTMERGDLTKKEKADKNVQFVSLGNFSAYCSEDEMVHLQSSQMEKMKSSFGGPMGAILFRRHIFANLGKCIVPAYNETIMKMHQSFQQKRPDLCIIDYMSIAHFDACVSLNIPTVIMRPGFLIRAMNYIPPMRSGASIRSTFWQRFSWDLKQHIYQFSLGGTLISIPGFADQFDMAIRLKDAGVAEIITSAFAAPEFASALTTMLHPQNHTSYVLRAKYLSQLLKKAGGKQRAAALMEEIIELGGYEHLIPYSVKHMTYAQRKGLDILAGYIVMALAWAGVTVALGKRIGRWVWRKAKGRTDAKVGSQKKIQTPVIVKFPA
;
A
#
# COMPACT_ATOMS: atom_id res chain seq x y z
N MET A 1 -60.40 -3.84 15.83
CA MET A 1 -59.02 -4.36 15.98
C MET A 1 -58.00 -3.30 16.39
N HIS A 2 -57.92 -2.13 15.72
CA HIS A 2 -56.80 -1.17 15.83
C HIS A 2 -56.29 -0.81 17.24
N LEU A 3 -57.16 -0.58 18.24
CA LEU A 3 -56.71 -0.16 19.58
C LEU A 3 -55.73 -1.16 20.22
N ARG A 4 -55.94 -2.46 20.03
CA ARG A 4 -55.05 -3.51 20.59
C ARG A 4 -53.67 -3.49 19.93
N THR A 5 -53.62 -3.24 18.61
CA THR A 5 -52.38 -3.07 17.85
C THR A 5 -51.64 -1.78 18.23
N LEU A 6 -52.38 -0.68 18.42
CA LEU A 6 -51.82 0.61 18.79
C LEU A 6 -51.20 0.58 20.20
N LEU A 7 -51.87 -0.07 21.16
CA LEU A 7 -51.32 -0.34 22.49
C LEU A 7 -50.09 -1.25 22.44
N LEU A 8 -50.10 -2.30 21.61
CA LEU A 8 -48.93 -3.18 21.46
C LEU A 8 -47.71 -2.41 20.92
N ASN A 9 -47.92 -1.57 19.90
CA ASN A 9 -46.87 -0.76 19.30
C ASN A 9 -46.35 0.32 20.28
N ALA A 10 -47.24 0.96 21.03
CA ALA A 10 -46.84 1.92 22.07
C ALA A 10 -46.03 1.25 23.19
N LEU A 11 -46.40 0.03 23.61
CA LEU A 11 -45.65 -0.76 24.58
C LEU A 11 -44.27 -1.14 24.03
N LEU A 12 -44.18 -1.58 22.77
CA LEU A 12 -42.92 -1.88 22.08
C LEU A 12 -42.00 -0.65 22.01
N ILE A 13 -42.54 0.52 21.64
CA ILE A 13 -41.79 1.78 21.56
C ILE A 13 -41.34 2.27 22.94
N ALA A 14 -42.11 2.00 24.01
CA ALA A 14 -41.73 2.33 25.38
C ALA A 14 -40.70 1.35 25.97
N LEU A 15 -40.77 0.06 25.62
CA LEU A 15 -39.86 -0.98 26.12
C LEU A 15 -38.53 -1.03 25.38
N LEU A 16 -38.50 -0.74 24.07
CA LEU A 16 -37.28 -0.74 23.26
C LEU A 16 -36.12 0.09 23.86
N PRO A 17 -36.33 1.36 24.28
CA PRO A 17 -35.31 2.14 24.99
C PRO A 17 -34.88 1.48 26.31
N ILE A 18 -35.82 0.91 27.08
CA ILE A 18 -35.52 0.30 28.39
C ILE A 18 -34.64 -0.94 28.21
N SER A 19 -34.91 -1.78 27.20
CA SER A 19 -34.07 -2.95 26.86
C SER A 19 -32.72 -2.59 26.25
N VAL A 20 -32.59 -1.42 25.61
CA VAL A 20 -31.31 -0.91 25.10
C VAL A 20 -30.48 -0.25 26.21
N ILE A 21 -31.14 0.34 27.21
CA ILE A 21 -30.48 0.96 28.38
C ILE A 21 -30.06 -0.07 29.45
N HIS A 22 -30.80 -1.18 29.57
CA HIS A 22 -30.43 -2.34 30.43
C HIS A 22 -29.67 -3.42 29.63
N ALA A 23 -29.09 -3.06 28.49
CA ALA A 23 -27.96 -3.82 27.95
C ALA A 23 -26.71 -3.43 28.75
N ASP A 24 -26.62 -3.92 29.99
CA ASP A 24 -25.39 -3.89 30.78
C ASP A 24 -24.23 -4.47 29.96
N GLU A 25 -22.99 -4.03 30.19
CA GLU A 25 -21.81 -4.50 29.48
C GLU A 25 -21.68 -6.04 29.60
N VAL A 26 -22.19 -6.78 28.60
CA VAL A 26 -22.15 -8.24 28.59
C VAL A 26 -20.69 -8.66 28.45
N PRO A 27 -20.04 -9.18 29.51
CA PRO A 27 -18.59 -9.35 29.51
C PRO A 27 -18.22 -10.33 28.39
N LEU A 28 -17.40 -9.88 27.44
CA LEU A 28 -17.23 -10.54 26.14
C LEU A 28 -16.73 -11.98 26.32
N GLY A 29 -17.65 -12.94 26.28
CA GLY A 29 -17.39 -14.33 26.63
C GLY A 29 -16.24 -14.92 25.80
N LYS A 30 -15.27 -15.54 26.49
CA LYS A 30 -13.97 -15.99 25.96
C LYS A 30 -14.03 -16.47 24.50
N LYS A 31 -13.52 -15.61 23.62
CA LYS A 31 -13.46 -15.80 22.16
C LYS A 31 -12.25 -16.62 21.71
N TYR A 32 -12.40 -17.36 20.62
CA TYR A 32 -11.31 -18.03 19.92
C TYR A 32 -10.87 -17.20 18.70
N ILE A 33 -9.66 -16.63 18.78
CA ILE A 33 -9.15 -15.63 17.83
C ILE A 33 -7.88 -16.16 17.16
N VAL A 34 -7.91 -16.24 15.82
CA VAL A 34 -6.79 -16.76 15.03
C VAL A 34 -5.98 -15.64 14.39
N PHE A 35 -4.69 -15.64 14.63
CA PHE A 35 -3.73 -14.76 13.95
C PHE A 35 -3.09 -15.49 12.78
N GLY A 36 -2.99 -14.85 11.61
CA GLY A 36 -2.41 -15.46 10.40
C GLY A 36 -1.38 -14.58 9.71
N THR A 37 -0.17 -15.11 9.49
CA THR A 37 0.90 -14.40 8.78
C THR A 37 1.81 -15.34 7.98
N VAL A 38 2.42 -14.81 6.92
CA VAL A 38 3.64 -15.38 6.31
C VAL A 38 4.83 -15.26 7.30
N PRO A 39 5.82 -16.17 7.23
CA PRO A 39 6.93 -16.18 8.19
C PRO A 39 8.00 -15.13 7.87
N GLN A 40 7.74 -13.90 8.31
CA GLN A 40 8.66 -12.77 8.26
C GLN A 40 8.60 -12.02 9.59
N SER A 41 9.75 -11.81 10.25
CA SER A 41 9.83 -11.18 11.58
C SER A 41 9.16 -9.79 11.65
N GLY A 42 9.23 -9.00 10.58
CA GLY A 42 8.56 -7.69 10.46
C GLY A 42 7.02 -7.74 10.40
N ARG A 43 6.43 -8.92 10.18
CA ARG A 43 4.97 -9.17 10.19
C ARG A 43 4.55 -9.92 11.45
N ILE A 44 5.32 -10.96 11.79
CA ILE A 44 5.14 -11.76 13.01
C ILE A 44 5.11 -10.88 14.26
N ASN A 45 6.13 -10.04 14.49
CA ASN A 45 6.23 -9.29 15.75
C ASN A 45 5.03 -8.35 16.03
N PRO A 46 4.53 -7.57 15.05
CA PRO A 46 3.28 -6.83 15.20
C PRO A 46 2.05 -7.69 15.55
N LEU A 47 1.80 -8.79 14.83
CA LEU A 47 0.63 -9.65 15.09
C LEU A 47 0.75 -10.32 16.47
N HIS A 48 1.93 -10.86 16.81
CA HIS A 48 2.14 -11.57 18.07
C HIS A 48 2.00 -10.63 19.28
N SER A 49 2.47 -9.39 19.18
CA SER A 49 2.27 -8.37 20.23
C SER A 49 0.79 -8.09 20.53
N LEU A 50 -0.07 -8.18 19.50
CA LEU A 50 -1.52 -8.07 19.64
C LEU A 50 -2.16 -9.38 20.13
N ALA A 51 -1.64 -10.55 19.75
CA ALA A 51 -2.07 -11.84 20.28
C ALA A 51 -1.86 -11.92 21.80
N THR A 52 -0.65 -11.60 22.30
CA THR A 52 -0.36 -11.58 23.74
C THR A 52 -1.23 -10.57 24.51
N GLU A 53 -1.64 -9.45 23.88
CA GLU A 53 -2.62 -8.52 24.48
C GLU A 53 -4.01 -9.18 24.63
N LEU A 54 -4.53 -9.83 23.59
CA LEU A 54 -5.84 -10.49 23.67
C LEU A 54 -5.83 -11.70 24.64
N VAL A 55 -4.73 -12.45 24.74
CA VAL A 55 -4.58 -13.47 25.78
C VAL A 55 -4.64 -12.86 27.18
N SER A 56 -3.98 -11.71 27.41
CA SER A 56 -4.03 -11.02 28.70
C SER A 56 -5.41 -10.48 29.09
N ARG A 57 -6.37 -10.49 28.14
CA ARG A 57 -7.80 -10.17 28.35
C ARG A 57 -8.70 -11.42 28.45
N GLY A 58 -8.11 -12.62 28.43
CA GLY A 58 -8.80 -13.89 28.61
C GLY A 58 -9.20 -14.60 27.32
N HIS A 59 -8.93 -14.04 26.14
CA HIS A 59 -9.22 -14.70 24.86
C HIS A 59 -8.31 -15.91 24.61
N ASP A 60 -8.84 -16.88 23.88
CA ASP A 60 -8.10 -18.04 23.39
C ASP A 60 -7.47 -17.66 22.05
N THR A 61 -6.15 -17.43 21.99
CA THR A 61 -5.51 -16.98 20.74
C THR A 61 -4.52 -18.01 20.19
N THR A 62 -4.62 -18.27 18.90
CA THR A 62 -3.72 -19.20 18.19
C THR A 62 -3.10 -18.54 16.96
N PHE A 63 -1.79 -18.70 16.84
CA PHE A 63 -0.94 -18.11 15.82
C PHE A 63 -0.62 -19.13 14.73
N PHE A 64 -1.19 -18.91 13.54
CA PHE A 64 -1.03 -19.75 12.36
C PHE A 64 0.02 -19.14 11.43
N THR A 65 1.15 -19.83 11.27
CA THR A 65 2.19 -19.49 10.30
C THR A 65 2.91 -20.75 9.84
N MET A 66 3.51 -20.71 8.66
CA MET A 66 4.53 -21.69 8.30
C MET A 66 5.77 -21.45 9.16
N GLU A 67 6.55 -22.48 9.44
CA GLU A 67 7.81 -22.37 10.18
C GLU A 67 8.94 -21.88 9.29
N ARG A 68 9.87 -21.11 9.88
CA ARG A 68 11.10 -20.67 9.21
C ARG A 68 12.24 -20.49 10.21
N GLY A 69 12.72 -21.61 10.76
CA GLY A 69 13.85 -21.65 11.69
C GLY A 69 13.70 -20.69 12.86
N ASP A 70 14.77 -19.93 13.16
CA ASP A 70 14.79 -18.95 14.25
C ASP A 70 13.75 -17.81 14.10
N LEU A 71 13.27 -17.49 12.88
CA LEU A 71 12.31 -16.40 12.64
C LEU A 71 10.90 -16.68 13.20
N THR A 72 10.60 -17.92 13.57
CA THR A 72 9.35 -18.36 14.21
C THR A 72 9.56 -18.97 15.60
N LYS A 73 10.81 -19.07 16.07
CA LYS A 73 11.20 -19.83 17.25
C LYS A 73 10.72 -19.22 18.57
N LYS A 74 10.63 -17.89 18.62
CA LYS A 74 10.12 -17.14 19.78
C LYS A 74 8.62 -17.39 19.95
N GLU A 75 7.89 -17.39 18.85
CA GLU A 75 6.44 -17.59 18.78
C GLU A 75 6.07 -19.05 19.07
N LYS A 76 6.90 -20.01 18.65
CA LYS A 76 6.81 -21.43 19.08
C LYS A 76 7.16 -21.64 20.57
N ALA A 77 7.77 -20.66 21.24
CA ALA A 77 8.22 -20.76 22.63
C ALA A 77 7.37 -19.95 23.62
N ASP A 78 6.50 -19.04 23.15
CA ASP A 78 5.49 -18.43 24.02
C ASP A 78 4.44 -19.50 24.40
N LYS A 79 4.18 -19.64 25.70
CA LYS A 79 3.18 -20.58 26.24
C LYS A 79 1.80 -19.95 26.38
N ASN A 80 1.70 -18.63 26.22
CA ASN A 80 0.46 -17.86 26.36
C ASN A 80 -0.33 -17.84 25.04
N VAL A 81 0.38 -17.73 23.91
CA VAL A 81 -0.18 -17.78 22.56
C VAL A 81 0.06 -19.17 21.99
N GLN A 82 -0.98 -19.90 21.60
CA GLN A 82 -0.81 -21.23 20.98
C GLN A 82 -0.19 -21.07 19.58
N PHE A 83 0.79 -21.90 19.22
CA PHE A 83 1.37 -21.89 17.87
C PHE A 83 0.87 -23.09 17.05
N VAL A 84 0.33 -22.84 15.85
CA VAL A 84 -0.03 -23.90 14.89
C VAL A 84 0.85 -23.79 13.65
N SER A 85 1.64 -24.84 13.43
CA SER A 85 2.54 -24.99 12.30
C SER A 85 1.77 -25.32 11.02
N LEU A 86 1.84 -24.44 10.03
CA LEU A 86 1.27 -24.68 8.70
C LEU A 86 2.18 -25.50 7.78
N GLY A 87 3.30 -26.05 8.27
CA GLY A 87 4.35 -26.66 7.45
C GLY A 87 5.63 -25.84 7.46
N ASN A 88 6.69 -26.33 6.84
CA ASN A 88 7.98 -25.64 6.81
C ASN A 88 8.12 -24.82 5.52
N PHE A 89 8.33 -23.51 5.65
CA PHE A 89 8.51 -22.59 4.53
C PHE A 89 9.73 -22.94 3.67
N SER A 90 10.78 -23.51 4.27
CA SER A 90 12.00 -23.90 3.54
C SER A 90 11.80 -25.11 2.60
N ALA A 91 10.67 -25.80 2.67
CA ALA A 91 10.30 -26.84 1.72
C ALA A 91 9.76 -26.28 0.38
N TYR A 92 9.45 -24.98 0.34
CA TYR A 92 8.84 -24.31 -0.82
C TYR A 92 9.69 -23.16 -1.37
N CYS A 93 10.39 -22.44 -0.50
CA CYS A 93 11.37 -21.41 -0.86
C CYS A 93 12.70 -21.72 -0.16
N SER A 94 13.76 -22.00 -0.91
CA SER A 94 15.11 -21.86 -0.35
C SER A 94 15.40 -20.38 -0.05
N GLU A 95 16.26 -20.11 0.95
CA GLU A 95 16.66 -18.72 1.23
C GLU A 95 17.53 -18.16 0.10
N ASP A 96 18.35 -19.01 -0.52
CA ASP A 96 19.19 -18.65 -1.67
C ASP A 96 18.36 -18.23 -2.91
N GLU A 97 17.28 -18.95 -3.25
CA GLU A 97 16.38 -18.53 -4.33
C GLU A 97 15.72 -17.19 -4.02
N MET A 98 15.31 -16.96 -2.76
CA MET A 98 14.72 -15.69 -2.33
C MET A 98 15.73 -14.53 -2.40
N VAL A 99 16.97 -14.73 -1.94
CA VAL A 99 18.05 -13.73 -2.01
C VAL A 99 18.46 -13.48 -3.45
N HIS A 100 18.60 -14.52 -4.27
CA HIS A 100 18.93 -14.41 -5.70
C HIS A 100 17.77 -13.78 -6.50
N LEU A 101 16.51 -14.00 -6.10
CA LEU A 101 15.36 -13.28 -6.63
C LEU A 101 15.42 -11.80 -6.26
N GLN A 102 15.73 -11.45 -5.01
CA GLN A 102 15.77 -10.06 -4.56
C GLN A 102 16.95 -9.28 -5.19
N SER A 103 18.14 -9.88 -5.28
CA SER A 103 19.32 -9.27 -5.92
C SER A 103 19.13 -9.11 -7.43
N SER A 104 18.66 -10.16 -8.12
CA SER A 104 18.38 -10.08 -9.56
C SER A 104 17.18 -9.18 -9.88
N GLN A 105 16.24 -8.99 -8.95
CA GLN A 105 15.21 -7.96 -9.06
C GLN A 105 15.81 -6.56 -8.95
N MET A 106 16.69 -6.29 -7.97
CA MET A 106 17.35 -4.98 -7.85
C MET A 106 18.18 -4.63 -9.11
N GLU A 107 19.00 -5.55 -9.61
CA GLU A 107 19.78 -5.33 -10.84
C GLU A 107 18.90 -5.16 -12.09
N LYS A 108 17.88 -6.02 -12.26
CA LYS A 108 16.94 -5.87 -13.40
C LYS A 108 16.03 -4.65 -13.24
N MET A 109 15.78 -4.14 -12.04
CA MET A 109 15.01 -2.91 -11.81
C MET A 109 15.82 -1.67 -12.23
N LYS A 110 17.13 -1.62 -11.92
CA LYS A 110 18.04 -0.60 -12.45
C LYS A 110 18.02 -0.56 -13.98
N SER A 111 18.11 -1.70 -14.65
CA SER A 111 18.15 -1.77 -16.12
C SER A 111 16.77 -1.65 -16.80
N SER A 112 15.67 -1.96 -16.11
CA SER A 112 14.31 -1.90 -16.68
C SER A 112 13.71 -0.48 -16.76
N PHE A 113 14.44 0.57 -16.36
CA PHE A 113 14.05 1.96 -16.60
C PHE A 113 13.96 2.33 -18.10
N GLY A 114 14.44 1.47 -19.00
CA GLY A 114 14.34 1.63 -20.47
C GLY A 114 12.93 1.57 -21.08
N GLY A 115 11.85 1.44 -20.30
CA GLY A 115 10.48 1.68 -20.77
C GLY A 115 9.43 0.61 -20.43
N PRO A 116 8.17 0.76 -20.89
CA PRO A 116 7.04 -0.03 -20.42
C PRO A 116 7.16 -1.55 -20.71
N MET A 117 7.81 -1.95 -21.80
CA MET A 117 8.07 -3.36 -22.09
C MET A 117 9.05 -4.00 -21.08
N GLY A 118 10.03 -3.24 -20.59
CA GLY A 118 10.92 -3.69 -19.50
C GLY A 118 10.13 -4.01 -18.24
N ALA A 119 9.26 -3.09 -17.82
CA ALA A 119 8.37 -3.30 -16.66
C ALA A 119 7.43 -4.51 -16.83
N ILE A 120 6.89 -4.76 -18.03
CA ILE A 120 6.03 -5.92 -18.32
C ILE A 120 6.82 -7.23 -18.23
N LEU A 121 8.01 -7.30 -18.84
CA LEU A 121 8.87 -8.50 -18.80
C LEU A 121 9.41 -8.78 -17.39
N PHE A 122 9.83 -7.74 -16.67
CA PHE A 122 10.22 -7.79 -15.27
C PHE A 122 9.10 -8.36 -14.39
N ARG A 123 7.87 -7.82 -14.54
CA ARG A 123 6.67 -8.32 -13.84
C ARG A 123 6.40 -9.79 -14.18
N ARG A 124 6.42 -10.19 -15.45
CA ARG A 124 6.20 -11.58 -15.87
C ARG A 124 7.23 -12.54 -15.27
N HIS A 125 8.51 -12.15 -15.22
CA HIS A 125 9.58 -12.98 -14.66
C HIS A 125 9.49 -13.11 -13.12
N ILE A 126 9.16 -12.02 -12.42
CA ILE A 126 8.85 -12.02 -10.98
C ILE A 126 7.72 -13.00 -10.68
N PHE A 127 6.56 -12.84 -11.30
CA PHE A 127 5.39 -13.68 -11.01
C PHE A 127 5.60 -15.15 -11.41
N ALA A 128 6.35 -15.44 -12.47
CA ALA A 128 6.67 -16.82 -12.87
C ALA A 128 7.57 -17.54 -11.85
N ASN A 129 8.59 -16.86 -11.31
CA ASN A 129 9.51 -17.48 -10.36
C ASN A 129 8.94 -17.56 -8.94
N LEU A 130 8.35 -16.46 -8.44
CA LEU A 130 7.70 -16.45 -7.13
C LEU A 130 6.48 -17.39 -7.09
N GLY A 131 5.77 -17.58 -8.21
CA GLY A 131 4.66 -18.52 -8.32
C GLY A 131 5.06 -19.97 -8.00
N LYS A 132 6.28 -20.41 -8.32
CA LYS A 132 6.75 -21.78 -8.05
C LYS A 132 6.82 -22.12 -6.56
N CYS A 133 7.28 -21.17 -5.74
CA CYS A 133 7.30 -21.33 -4.28
C CYS A 133 5.95 -20.99 -3.64
N ILE A 134 5.36 -19.85 -4.02
CA ILE A 134 4.21 -19.30 -3.29
C ILE A 134 2.96 -20.15 -3.52
N VAL A 135 2.70 -20.70 -4.71
CA VAL A 135 1.46 -21.47 -4.97
C VAL A 135 1.38 -22.76 -4.14
N PRO A 136 2.44 -23.59 -4.03
CA PRO A 136 2.44 -24.73 -3.10
C PRO A 136 2.21 -24.31 -1.63
N ALA A 137 2.94 -23.31 -1.15
CA ALA A 137 2.83 -22.81 0.23
C ALA A 137 1.44 -22.21 0.54
N TYR A 138 0.83 -21.56 -0.45
CA TYR A 138 -0.53 -21.01 -0.42
C TYR A 138 -1.57 -22.12 -0.27
N ASN A 139 -1.47 -23.16 -1.10
CA ASN A 139 -2.38 -24.30 -1.08
C ASN A 139 -2.26 -25.10 0.23
N GLU A 140 -1.03 -25.36 0.72
CA GLU A 140 -0.84 -26.05 2.01
C GLU A 140 -1.43 -25.23 3.17
N THR A 141 -1.22 -23.91 3.17
CA THR A 141 -1.80 -22.98 4.17
C THR A 141 -3.33 -23.09 4.22
N ILE A 142 -4.00 -23.00 3.06
CA ILE A 142 -5.47 -23.11 3.01
C ILE A 142 -5.94 -24.47 3.54
N MET A 143 -5.36 -25.58 3.05
CA MET A 143 -5.79 -26.92 3.47
C MET A 143 -5.65 -27.14 4.98
N LYS A 144 -4.51 -26.74 5.57
CA LYS A 144 -4.28 -26.92 7.01
C LYS A 144 -5.11 -25.99 7.89
N MET A 145 -5.36 -24.74 7.45
CA MET A 145 -6.29 -23.85 8.14
C MET A 145 -7.71 -24.41 8.10
N HIS A 146 -8.18 -24.88 6.93
CA HIS A 146 -9.49 -25.54 6.80
C HIS A 146 -9.60 -26.78 7.71
N GLN A 147 -8.60 -27.66 7.70
CA GLN A 147 -8.57 -28.85 8.56
C GLN A 147 -8.61 -28.50 10.06
N SER A 148 -7.89 -27.47 10.48
CA SER A 148 -7.91 -27.02 11.88
C SER A 148 -9.24 -26.36 12.25
N PHE A 149 -9.84 -25.56 11.34
CA PHE A 149 -11.11 -24.88 11.59
C PHE A 149 -12.31 -25.82 11.59
N GLN A 150 -12.20 -27.02 11.01
CA GLN A 150 -13.16 -28.11 11.20
C GLN A 150 -13.15 -28.67 12.63
N GLN A 151 -12.00 -28.67 13.31
CA GLN A 151 -11.87 -29.10 14.70
C GLN A 151 -12.35 -28.02 15.69
N LYS A 152 -12.02 -26.75 15.39
CA LYS A 152 -12.39 -25.59 16.21
C LYS A 152 -12.51 -24.35 15.32
N ARG A 153 -13.74 -23.89 15.07
CA ARG A 153 -14.02 -22.68 14.28
C ARG A 153 -13.70 -21.41 15.10
N PRO A 154 -12.88 -20.47 14.61
CA PRO A 154 -12.66 -19.19 15.31
C PRO A 154 -13.81 -18.20 15.15
N ASP A 155 -13.98 -17.35 16.17
CA ASP A 155 -14.88 -16.18 16.15
C ASP A 155 -14.34 -15.08 15.23
N LEU A 156 -13.01 -14.91 15.19
CA LEU A 156 -12.33 -13.84 14.45
C LEU A 156 -10.98 -14.32 13.88
N CYS A 157 -10.69 -13.98 12.62
CA CYS A 157 -9.35 -14.03 12.04
C CYS A 157 -8.71 -12.63 12.00
N ILE A 158 -7.46 -12.50 12.45
CA ILE A 158 -6.63 -11.28 12.34
C ILE A 158 -5.43 -11.59 11.44
N ILE A 159 -5.47 -11.12 10.20
CA ILE A 159 -4.60 -11.60 9.11
C ILE A 159 -3.68 -10.48 8.61
N ASP A 160 -2.38 -10.75 8.45
CA ASP A 160 -1.46 -9.81 7.81
C ASP A 160 -1.81 -9.55 6.33
N TYR A 161 -1.73 -8.30 5.88
CA TYR A 161 -2.15 -7.87 4.53
C TYR A 161 -1.45 -8.52 3.33
N MET A 162 -0.32 -9.22 3.50
CA MET A 162 0.32 -10.02 2.42
C MET A 162 0.01 -11.52 2.53
N SER A 163 -0.69 -11.93 3.58
CA SER A 163 -0.92 -13.34 3.93
C SER A 163 -2.22 -13.84 3.32
N ILE A 164 -2.32 -13.70 1.99
CA ILE A 164 -3.53 -13.90 1.19
C ILE A 164 -4.12 -15.30 1.39
N ALA A 165 -3.28 -16.34 1.50
CA ALA A 165 -3.72 -17.70 1.77
C ALA A 165 -4.54 -17.82 3.07
N HIS A 166 -4.14 -17.11 4.13
CA HIS A 166 -4.88 -17.10 5.40
C HIS A 166 -6.18 -16.30 5.29
N PHE A 167 -6.19 -15.21 4.51
CA PHE A 167 -7.40 -14.41 4.24
C PHE A 167 -8.43 -15.25 3.49
N ASP A 168 -8.04 -15.87 2.38
CA ASP A 168 -8.89 -16.76 1.58
C ASP A 168 -9.38 -17.96 2.41
N ALA A 169 -8.54 -18.54 3.28
CA ALA A 169 -8.94 -19.62 4.18
C ALA A 169 -10.06 -19.20 5.16
N CYS A 170 -9.97 -18.02 5.77
CA CYS A 170 -11.02 -17.51 6.67
C CYS A 170 -12.29 -17.07 5.92
N VAL A 171 -12.14 -16.37 4.79
CA VAL A 171 -13.27 -15.85 3.99
C VAL A 171 -14.07 -16.97 3.33
N SER A 172 -13.41 -18.01 2.79
CA SER A 172 -14.09 -19.18 2.19
C SER A 172 -14.95 -19.98 3.19
N LEU A 173 -14.68 -19.84 4.49
CA LEU A 173 -15.47 -20.44 5.58
C LEU A 173 -16.45 -19.46 6.24
N ASN A 174 -16.58 -18.24 5.69
CA ASN A 174 -17.36 -17.12 6.22
C ASN A 174 -17.03 -16.78 7.69
N ILE A 175 -15.74 -16.66 8.00
CA ILE A 175 -15.24 -16.25 9.32
C ILE A 175 -14.97 -14.73 9.29
N PRO A 176 -15.46 -13.95 10.29
CA PRO A 176 -15.13 -12.54 10.43
C PRO A 176 -13.61 -12.32 10.38
N THR A 177 -13.14 -11.47 9.47
CA THR A 177 -11.71 -11.34 9.16
C THR A 177 -11.28 -9.87 9.12
N VAL A 178 -10.34 -9.50 10.00
CA VAL A 178 -9.72 -8.18 10.02
C VAL A 178 -8.33 -8.27 9.41
N ILE A 179 -8.09 -7.45 8.37
CA ILE A 179 -6.78 -7.35 7.73
C ILE A 179 -5.91 -6.37 8.51
N MET A 180 -4.90 -6.87 9.22
CA MET A 180 -3.93 -6.05 9.91
C MET A 180 -2.83 -5.59 8.94
N ARG A 181 -2.60 -4.27 8.88
CA ARG A 181 -1.51 -3.66 8.12
C ARG A 181 -0.49 -3.05 9.08
N PRO A 182 0.66 -3.70 9.35
CA PRO A 182 1.71 -3.14 10.18
C PRO A 182 2.38 -1.95 9.47
N GLY A 183 1.90 -0.73 9.77
CA GLY A 183 2.38 0.50 9.15
C GLY A 183 2.05 1.76 9.94
N PHE A 184 2.84 2.82 9.74
CA PHE A 184 2.73 4.07 10.48
C PHE A 184 1.53 4.92 10.02
N LEU A 185 0.36 4.62 10.60
CA LEU A 185 -0.85 5.42 10.43
C LEU A 185 -0.79 6.64 11.38
N ILE A 186 -0.05 7.69 10.97
CA ILE A 186 0.09 8.91 11.75
C ILE A 186 -1.25 9.68 11.73
N ARG A 187 -1.94 9.65 12.88
CA ARG A 187 -3.36 10.00 13.14
C ARG A 187 -4.39 8.97 12.64
N ALA A 188 -5.44 8.78 13.44
CA ALA A 188 -6.62 8.02 13.07
C ALA A 188 -7.28 8.61 11.81
N MET A 189 -7.67 7.76 10.87
CA MET A 189 -8.01 8.18 9.50
C MET A 189 -9.49 7.97 9.17
N ASN A 190 -10.19 9.07 8.93
CA ASN A 190 -11.57 9.06 8.43
C ASN A 190 -11.69 8.89 6.89
N TYR A 191 -10.61 8.45 6.25
CA TYR A 191 -10.49 8.10 4.82
C TYR A 191 -9.15 7.39 4.62
N ILE A 192 -9.11 6.25 3.93
CA ILE A 192 -7.85 5.58 3.56
C ILE A 192 -7.58 5.90 2.08
N PRO A 193 -6.58 6.76 1.76
CA PRO A 193 -6.24 7.07 0.38
C PRO A 193 -5.59 5.85 -0.32
N PRO A 194 -5.61 5.77 -1.66
CA PRO A 194 -4.99 4.66 -2.39
C PRO A 194 -3.50 4.49 -2.07
N MET A 195 -3.04 3.24 -2.08
CA MET A 195 -1.62 2.89 -1.98
C MET A 195 -0.80 3.62 -3.06
N ARG A 196 0.36 4.21 -2.68
CA ARG A 196 1.21 5.09 -3.48
C ARG A 196 0.64 6.47 -3.87
N SER A 197 -0.46 6.94 -3.28
CA SER A 197 -1.00 8.28 -3.62
C SER A 197 -0.43 9.45 -2.81
N GLY A 198 0.14 9.19 -1.62
CA GLY A 198 0.64 10.23 -0.70
C GLY A 198 -0.40 11.21 -0.13
N ALA A 199 -1.69 11.05 -0.44
CA ALA A 199 -2.71 12.07 -0.20
C ALA A 199 -3.13 12.22 1.29
N SER A 200 -3.59 13.43 1.63
CA SER A 200 -4.18 13.75 2.95
C SER A 200 -5.66 13.36 3.03
N ILE A 201 -6.16 13.05 4.24
CA ILE A 201 -7.58 12.75 4.47
C ILE A 201 -8.53 13.95 4.34
N ARG A 202 -8.00 15.17 4.17
CA ARG A 202 -8.78 16.41 3.91
C ARG A 202 -8.58 16.97 2.50
N SER A 203 -8.05 16.18 1.56
CA SER A 203 -7.66 16.64 0.22
C SER A 203 -8.87 17.01 -0.65
N THR A 204 -8.88 18.23 -1.18
CA THR A 204 -9.78 18.62 -2.30
C THR A 204 -9.43 17.82 -3.57
N PHE A 205 -10.33 17.81 -4.56
CA PHE A 205 -10.06 17.17 -5.86
C PHE A 205 -8.74 17.65 -6.47
N TRP A 206 -8.51 18.97 -6.51
CA TRP A 206 -7.29 19.56 -7.04
C TRP A 206 -6.03 19.20 -6.24
N GLN A 207 -6.14 19.03 -4.92
CA GLN A 207 -5.02 18.55 -4.10
C GLN A 207 -4.68 17.09 -4.44
N ARG A 208 -5.68 16.20 -4.51
CA ARG A 208 -5.48 14.80 -4.95
C ARG A 208 -4.83 14.73 -6.33
N PHE A 209 -5.39 15.45 -7.30
CA PHE A 209 -4.88 15.59 -8.66
C PHE A 209 -3.44 16.12 -8.71
N SER A 210 -3.12 17.18 -7.95
CA SER A 210 -1.77 17.76 -7.91
C SER A 210 -0.72 16.87 -7.27
N TRP A 211 -1.11 16.02 -6.31
CA TRP A 211 -0.21 15.05 -5.69
C TRP A 211 -0.03 13.81 -6.54
N ASP A 212 -1.07 13.35 -7.24
CA ASP A 212 -0.98 12.16 -8.09
C ASP A 212 -0.23 12.45 -9.40
N LEU A 213 -0.36 13.68 -9.93
CA LEU A 213 0.51 14.22 -10.99
C LEU A 213 1.96 14.38 -10.52
N LYS A 214 2.20 14.68 -9.23
CA LYS A 214 3.55 14.71 -8.64
C LYS A 214 4.10 13.30 -8.36
N GLN A 215 3.28 12.32 -7.99
CA GLN A 215 3.68 10.90 -7.82
C GLN A 215 4.22 10.30 -9.13
N HIS A 216 3.67 10.72 -10.27
CA HIS A 216 4.18 10.34 -11.60
C HIS A 216 5.54 10.97 -11.96
N ILE A 217 6.06 11.90 -11.13
CA ILE A 217 7.35 12.60 -11.34
C ILE A 217 8.32 12.35 -10.17
N TYR A 218 7.81 12.11 -8.96
CA TYR A 218 8.57 11.89 -7.73
C TYR A 218 8.01 10.72 -6.90
N GLN A 219 8.69 9.58 -7.02
CA GLN A 219 8.82 8.62 -5.92
C GLN A 219 10.29 8.63 -5.51
N PHE A 220 10.64 8.78 -4.22
CA PHE A 220 11.78 8.02 -3.68
C PHE A 220 11.88 7.95 -2.14
N SER A 221 11.91 6.70 -1.65
CA SER A 221 12.56 6.20 -0.43
C SER A 221 12.14 6.67 0.97
N LEU A 222 12.03 5.67 1.85
CA LEU A 222 11.31 5.63 3.11
C LEU A 222 12.09 4.61 4.02
N GLY A 223 12.37 4.68 5.34
CA GLY A 223 12.56 5.74 6.36
C GLY A 223 12.38 5.21 7.82
N GLY A 224 12.95 5.87 8.84
CA GLY A 224 12.84 5.66 10.32
C GLY A 224 14.02 6.35 11.06
N THR A 225 14.15 6.37 12.40
CA THR A 225 15.47 6.71 13.05
C THR A 225 16.43 5.53 12.94
N LEU A 226 16.65 5.19 11.69
CA LEU A 226 17.30 4.04 11.11
C LEU A 226 17.76 4.56 9.75
N ILE A 227 18.98 4.22 9.34
CA ILE A 227 19.27 4.18 7.92
C ILE A 227 18.33 3.15 7.31
N SER A 228 17.47 3.61 6.41
CA SER A 228 16.49 2.75 5.76
C SER A 228 16.92 2.44 4.33
N ILE A 229 16.82 1.15 3.98
CA ILE A 229 17.17 0.60 2.68
C ILE A 229 15.91 -0.12 2.16
N PRO A 230 14.93 0.61 1.60
CA PRO A 230 13.69 0.00 1.10
C PRO A 230 13.99 -0.87 -0.12
N GLY A 231 13.66 -2.16 -0.05
CA GLY A 231 13.87 -3.12 -1.13
C GLY A 231 12.65 -3.37 -2.00
N PHE A 232 11.43 -3.26 -1.46
CA PHE A 232 10.22 -3.63 -2.21
C PHE A 232 8.90 -2.95 -1.76
N ALA A 233 7.98 -2.77 -2.73
CA ALA A 233 6.58 -2.36 -2.54
C ALA A 233 6.34 -1.20 -1.54
N ASP A 234 5.57 -1.41 -0.47
CA ASP A 234 5.20 -0.38 0.51
C ASP A 234 6.26 -0.14 1.60
N GLN A 235 7.40 -0.82 1.54
CA GLN A 235 8.63 -0.27 2.14
C GLN A 235 8.90 1.09 1.48
N PHE A 236 8.72 1.21 0.16
CA PHE A 236 8.66 2.49 -0.57
C PHE A 236 7.30 3.25 -0.45
N ASP A 237 6.49 3.03 0.60
CA ASP A 237 5.34 3.90 0.91
C ASP A 237 5.18 4.22 2.42
N MET A 238 6.05 3.68 3.28
CA MET A 238 5.86 3.73 4.74
C MET A 238 6.47 4.91 5.50
N ALA A 239 7.45 5.59 4.93
CA ALA A 239 8.41 6.35 5.72
C ALA A 239 9.23 7.49 5.05
N ILE A 240 8.88 8.00 3.85
CA ILE A 240 8.96 9.46 3.59
C ILE A 240 8.21 10.12 4.75
N ARG A 241 7.05 9.56 5.13
CA ARG A 241 6.31 9.77 6.38
C ARG A 241 7.17 9.84 7.66
N LEU A 242 8.37 9.25 7.67
CA LEU A 242 9.33 9.30 8.79
C LEU A 242 10.50 10.27 8.52
N LYS A 243 10.91 10.51 7.27
CA LYS A 243 11.82 11.63 6.92
C LYS A 243 11.12 12.99 7.06
N ASP A 244 9.90 13.12 6.58
CA ASP A 244 8.97 14.24 6.80
C ASP A 244 8.67 14.47 8.28
N ALA A 245 8.54 13.39 9.07
CA ALA A 245 8.44 13.49 10.53
C ALA A 245 9.76 13.93 11.20
N GLY A 246 10.82 14.15 10.43
CA GLY A 246 12.15 14.53 10.89
C GLY A 246 12.82 13.48 11.78
N VAL A 247 12.42 12.21 11.63
CA VAL A 247 13.03 11.09 12.36
C VAL A 247 14.02 10.31 11.51
N ALA A 248 14.12 10.54 10.19
CA ALA A 248 14.81 9.63 9.26
C ALA A 248 15.73 10.21 8.20
N GLU A 249 16.67 9.36 7.78
CA GLU A 249 17.35 9.42 6.48
C GLU A 249 17.13 8.12 5.68
N ILE A 250 17.31 8.19 4.36
CA ILE A 250 17.13 7.02 3.48
C ILE A 250 18.25 6.91 2.46
N ILE A 251 18.58 5.66 2.13
CA ILE A 251 19.58 5.30 1.14
C ILE A 251 18.89 4.66 -0.06
N THR A 252 19.37 5.01 -1.25
CA THR A 252 18.71 4.68 -2.53
C THR A 252 19.56 3.70 -3.34
N SER A 253 20.87 3.70 -3.16
CA SER A 253 21.75 2.65 -3.67
C SER A 253 21.69 1.38 -2.81
N ALA A 254 22.03 0.24 -3.41
CA ALA A 254 22.11 -1.03 -2.68
C ALA A 254 23.42 -1.11 -1.91
N PHE A 255 23.38 -0.84 -0.60
CA PHE A 255 24.48 -1.04 0.36
C PHE A 255 25.81 -0.36 0.00
N ALA A 256 25.80 0.76 -0.73
CA ALA A 256 27.03 1.51 -0.98
C ALA A 256 27.54 2.13 0.33
N ALA A 257 28.67 1.63 0.85
CA ALA A 257 29.26 2.08 2.10
C ALA A 257 29.43 3.61 2.23
N PRO A 258 29.75 4.39 1.17
CA PRO A 258 29.81 5.86 1.27
C PRO A 258 28.47 6.52 1.58
N GLU A 259 27.36 6.06 0.98
CA GLU A 259 26.02 6.60 1.30
C GLU A 259 25.62 6.22 2.73
N PHE A 260 25.98 5.01 3.17
CA PHE A 260 25.74 4.55 4.55
C PHE A 260 26.50 5.41 5.56
N ALA A 261 27.80 5.63 5.35
CA ALA A 261 28.62 6.49 6.20
C ALA A 261 28.11 7.94 6.21
N SER A 262 27.69 8.48 5.05
CA SER A 262 27.16 9.85 4.93
C SER A 262 25.85 10.04 5.68
N ALA A 263 24.89 9.11 5.54
CA ALA A 263 23.63 9.12 6.30
C ALA A 263 23.90 8.98 7.81
N LEU A 264 24.80 8.07 8.21
CA LEU A 264 25.15 7.86 9.62
C LEU A 264 25.77 9.13 10.23
N THR A 265 26.72 9.74 9.51
CA THR A 265 27.36 11.02 9.89
C THR A 265 26.32 12.12 10.04
N THR A 266 25.39 12.22 9.09
CA THR A 266 24.33 13.24 9.10
C THR A 266 23.39 13.10 10.29
N MET A 267 23.05 11.87 10.69
CA MET A 267 22.16 11.58 11.82
C MET A 267 22.86 11.64 13.19
N LEU A 268 24.16 11.35 13.25
CA LEU A 268 24.96 11.38 14.48
C LEU A 268 25.67 12.71 14.73
N HIS A 269 25.74 13.62 13.74
CA HIS A 269 26.31 14.95 13.92
C HIS A 269 25.62 15.68 15.10
N PRO A 270 26.34 16.23 16.10
CA PRO A 270 25.75 16.67 17.37
C PRO A 270 24.60 17.67 17.23
N GLN A 271 24.67 18.56 16.23
CA GLN A 271 23.63 19.55 15.93
C GLN A 271 22.33 18.89 15.45
N ASN A 272 22.42 17.78 14.72
CA ASN A 272 21.28 17.06 14.14
C ASN A 272 20.75 16.00 15.09
N HIS A 273 21.63 15.28 15.79
CA HIS A 273 21.31 14.10 16.60
C HIS A 273 20.21 14.37 17.64
N THR A 274 20.34 15.46 18.40
CA THR A 274 19.33 15.90 19.38
C THR A 274 17.95 16.11 18.74
N SER A 275 17.90 16.63 17.51
CA SER A 275 16.63 16.84 16.79
C SER A 275 15.99 15.52 16.34
N TYR A 276 16.79 14.53 15.91
CA TYR A 276 16.31 13.19 15.56
C TYR A 276 15.78 12.46 16.80
N VAL A 277 16.53 12.48 17.91
CA VAL A 277 16.13 11.88 19.19
C VAL A 277 14.85 12.50 19.75
N LEU A 278 14.72 13.83 19.73
CA LEU A 278 13.50 14.52 20.17
C LEU A 278 12.28 14.17 19.30
N ARG A 279 12.44 14.13 17.98
CA ARG A 279 11.34 13.77 17.06
C ARG A 279 10.96 12.30 17.16
N ALA A 280 11.92 11.39 17.35
CA ALA A 280 11.66 9.98 17.63
C ALA A 280 10.92 9.78 18.98
N LYS A 281 11.32 10.51 20.03
CA LYS A 281 10.65 10.52 21.34
C LYS A 281 9.22 11.05 21.24
N TYR A 282 9.00 12.13 20.48
CA TYR A 282 7.67 12.69 20.21
C TYR A 282 6.78 11.72 19.42
N LEU A 283 7.29 11.11 18.34
CA LEU A 283 6.54 10.11 17.57
C LEU A 283 6.20 8.87 18.42
N SER A 284 7.12 8.40 19.26
CA SER A 284 6.87 7.33 20.23
C SER A 284 5.76 7.71 21.22
N GLN A 285 5.77 8.94 21.74
CA GLN A 285 4.71 9.44 22.62
C GLN A 285 3.36 9.57 21.89
N LEU A 286 3.31 9.99 20.62
CA LEU A 286 2.09 10.02 19.83
C LEU A 286 1.51 8.61 19.64
N LEU A 287 2.34 7.64 19.28
CA LEU A 287 1.91 6.24 19.06
C LEU A 287 1.43 5.58 20.35
N LYS A 288 2.05 5.90 21.49
CA LYS A 288 1.57 5.49 22.82
C LYS A 288 0.25 6.18 23.19
N LYS A 289 0.10 7.49 22.94
CA LYS A 289 -1.15 8.25 23.17
C LYS A 289 -2.29 7.83 22.24
N ALA A 290 -2.02 7.22 21.10
CA ALA A 290 -3.00 6.58 20.24
C ALA A 290 -3.52 5.22 20.80
N GLY A 291 -3.03 4.79 21.97
CA GLY A 291 -3.48 3.59 22.67
C GLY A 291 -2.81 2.29 22.23
N GLY A 292 -1.91 2.32 21.24
CA GLY A 292 -1.06 1.18 20.86
C GLY A 292 -1.80 -0.15 20.69
N LYS A 293 -1.25 -1.22 21.27
CA LYS A 293 -1.85 -2.56 21.23
C LYS A 293 -3.15 -2.63 22.04
N GLN A 294 -3.29 -1.84 23.11
CA GLN A 294 -4.47 -1.81 23.95
C GLN A 294 -5.72 -1.28 23.22
N ARG A 295 -5.59 -0.19 22.43
CA ARG A 295 -6.69 0.30 21.59
C ARG A 295 -6.91 -0.58 20.36
N ALA A 296 -5.86 -1.21 19.82
CA ALA A 296 -6.02 -2.19 18.75
C ALA A 296 -6.85 -3.40 19.22
N ALA A 297 -6.56 -3.98 20.40
CA ALA A 297 -7.34 -5.06 20.98
C ALA A 297 -8.80 -4.65 21.26
N ALA A 298 -9.02 -3.48 21.87
CA ALA A 298 -10.36 -2.94 22.10
C ALA A 298 -11.17 -2.79 20.80
N LEU A 299 -10.53 -2.39 19.68
CA LEU A 299 -11.18 -2.34 18.37
C LEU A 299 -11.49 -3.73 17.79
N MET A 300 -10.74 -4.78 18.12
CA MET A 300 -11.07 -6.15 17.71
C MET A 300 -12.26 -6.69 18.51
N GLU A 301 -12.32 -6.38 19.81
CA GLU A 301 -13.43 -6.68 20.70
C GLU A 301 -14.72 -5.97 20.21
N GLU A 302 -14.64 -4.65 19.92
CA GLU A 302 -15.73 -3.83 19.34
C GLU A 302 -16.27 -4.43 18.01
N ILE A 303 -15.38 -4.99 17.16
CA ILE A 303 -15.74 -5.69 15.90
C ILE A 303 -16.43 -7.03 16.16
N ILE A 304 -16.01 -7.80 17.17
CA ILE A 304 -16.64 -9.09 17.52
C ILE A 304 -18.03 -8.84 18.14
N GLU A 305 -18.12 -7.88 19.06
CA GLU A 305 -19.33 -7.55 19.81
C GLU A 305 -20.44 -7.02 18.88
N LEU A 306 -20.10 -6.05 18.03
CA LEU A 306 -21.06 -5.42 17.10
C LEU A 306 -21.20 -6.18 15.77
N GLY A 307 -20.70 -7.42 15.70
CA GLY A 307 -20.88 -8.33 14.56
C GLY A 307 -20.24 -7.89 13.23
N GLY A 308 -19.36 -6.88 13.25
CA GLY A 308 -18.73 -6.35 12.05
C GLY A 308 -18.19 -4.92 12.23
N TYR A 309 -17.42 -4.45 11.25
CA TYR A 309 -16.69 -3.19 11.32
C TYR A 309 -17.49 -1.94 10.88
N GLU A 310 -18.80 -2.05 10.65
CA GLU A 310 -19.60 -0.96 10.06
C GLU A 310 -19.68 0.30 10.92
N HIS A 311 -19.56 0.17 12.23
CA HIS A 311 -19.48 1.28 13.19
C HIS A 311 -18.16 2.06 13.05
N LEU A 312 -17.06 1.39 12.69
CA LEU A 312 -15.75 2.00 12.42
C LEU A 312 -15.67 2.68 11.05
N ILE A 313 -16.61 2.42 10.12
CA ILE A 313 -16.60 3.06 8.79
C ILE A 313 -16.89 4.56 8.97
N PRO A 314 -15.96 5.46 8.60
CA PRO A 314 -16.13 6.89 8.81
C PRO A 314 -17.33 7.44 8.04
N TYR A 315 -18.09 8.36 8.66
CA TYR A 315 -19.22 9.04 8.02
C TYR A 315 -18.85 9.65 6.65
N SER A 316 -17.67 10.29 6.56
CA SER A 316 -17.09 10.82 5.33
C SER A 316 -16.84 9.78 4.22
N VAL A 317 -16.73 8.49 4.55
CA VAL A 317 -16.60 7.39 3.59
C VAL A 317 -17.96 6.76 3.24
N LYS A 318 -18.91 6.71 4.18
CA LYS A 318 -20.27 6.17 3.94
C LYS A 318 -20.98 6.90 2.78
N HIS A 319 -20.76 8.21 2.65
CA HIS A 319 -21.34 9.03 1.57
C HIS A 319 -20.52 9.09 0.26
N MET A 320 -19.36 8.43 0.17
CA MET A 320 -18.60 8.38 -1.09
C MET A 320 -19.22 7.37 -2.06
N THR A 321 -19.38 7.77 -3.33
CA THR A 321 -19.83 6.87 -4.39
C THR A 321 -18.82 5.73 -4.61
N TYR A 322 -19.24 4.63 -5.22
CA TYR A 322 -18.32 3.54 -5.57
C TYR A 322 -17.17 4.02 -6.46
N ALA A 323 -17.44 4.93 -7.40
CA ALA A 323 -16.43 5.56 -8.25
C ALA A 323 -15.37 6.32 -7.43
N GLN A 324 -15.80 7.17 -6.49
CA GLN A 324 -14.89 7.92 -5.60
C GLN A 324 -14.08 7.00 -4.67
N ARG A 325 -14.71 5.94 -4.12
CA ARG A 325 -14.02 4.93 -3.29
C ARG A 325 -12.99 4.11 -4.05
N LYS A 326 -13.11 4.00 -5.37
CA LYS A 326 -12.15 3.30 -6.25
C LYS A 326 -11.22 4.24 -7.02
N GLY A 327 -11.32 5.57 -6.83
CA GLY A 327 -10.52 6.55 -7.56
C GLY A 327 -10.83 6.64 -9.06
N LEU A 328 -12.00 6.17 -9.50
CA LEU A 328 -12.40 6.20 -10.92
C LEU A 328 -12.68 7.65 -11.40
N ASP A 329 -13.01 8.55 -10.48
CA ASP A 329 -13.07 10.00 -10.71
C ASP A 329 -11.68 10.57 -11.05
N ILE A 330 -10.63 10.09 -10.38
CA ILE A 330 -9.23 10.46 -10.65
C ILE A 330 -8.77 9.85 -11.99
N LEU A 331 -9.08 8.57 -12.25
CA LEU A 331 -8.76 7.90 -13.51
C LEU A 331 -9.42 8.58 -14.73
N ALA A 332 -10.69 8.99 -14.61
CA ALA A 332 -11.36 9.78 -15.64
C ALA A 332 -10.63 11.11 -15.91
N GLY A 333 -10.14 11.77 -14.85
CA GLY A 333 -9.30 12.97 -14.96
C GLY A 333 -8.03 12.74 -15.78
N TYR A 334 -7.33 11.61 -15.58
CA TYR A 334 -6.17 11.25 -16.41
C TYR A 334 -6.53 11.01 -17.87
N ILE A 335 -7.64 10.31 -18.15
CA ILE A 335 -8.07 10.03 -19.52
C ILE A 335 -8.36 11.35 -20.25
N VAL A 336 -9.05 12.29 -19.60
CA VAL A 336 -9.30 13.65 -20.15
C VAL A 336 -7.99 14.41 -20.39
N MET A 337 -7.04 14.38 -19.45
CA MET A 337 -5.72 15.00 -19.64
C MET A 337 -4.93 14.39 -20.81
N ALA A 338 -4.90 13.05 -20.91
CA ALA A 338 -4.16 12.35 -21.95
C ALA A 338 -4.75 12.64 -23.35
N LEU A 339 -6.08 12.67 -23.47
CA LEU A 339 -6.78 13.06 -24.70
C LEU A 339 -6.53 14.52 -25.06
N ALA A 340 -6.53 15.43 -24.09
CA ALA A 340 -6.18 16.84 -24.32
C ALA A 340 -4.73 16.99 -24.80
N TRP A 341 -3.78 16.28 -24.18
CA TRP A 341 -2.37 16.29 -24.58
C TRP A 341 -2.13 15.68 -25.96
N ALA A 342 -2.84 14.61 -26.31
CA ALA A 342 -2.85 14.05 -27.66
C ALA A 342 -3.42 15.06 -28.70
N GLY A 343 -4.50 15.76 -28.36
CA GLY A 343 -5.05 16.84 -29.19
C GLY A 343 -4.05 17.99 -29.42
N VAL A 344 -3.36 18.42 -28.35
CA VAL A 344 -2.33 19.48 -28.40
C VAL A 344 -1.12 19.05 -29.23
N THR A 345 -0.60 17.83 -29.06
CA THR A 345 0.55 17.35 -29.84
C THR A 345 0.21 17.15 -31.32
N VAL A 346 -0.99 16.64 -31.66
CA VAL A 346 -1.48 16.58 -33.04
C VAL A 346 -1.66 17.98 -33.65
N ALA A 347 -2.18 18.95 -32.90
CA ALA A 347 -2.35 20.33 -33.36
C ALA A 347 -0.99 21.03 -33.60
N LEU A 348 -0.01 20.81 -32.73
CA LEU A 348 1.37 21.28 -32.89
C LEU A 348 2.04 20.64 -34.10
N GLY A 349 1.96 19.31 -34.26
CA GLY A 349 2.47 18.60 -35.44
C GLY A 349 1.87 19.15 -36.74
N LYS A 350 0.54 19.35 -36.79
CA LYS A 350 -0.17 19.99 -37.92
C LYS A 350 0.21 21.46 -38.14
N ARG A 351 0.71 22.20 -37.14
CA ARG A 351 1.27 23.56 -37.31
C ARG A 351 2.70 23.51 -37.84
N ILE A 352 3.56 22.67 -37.27
CA ILE A 352 4.97 22.49 -37.65
C ILE A 352 5.06 21.99 -39.09
N GLY A 353 4.32 20.93 -39.45
CA GLY A 353 4.29 20.41 -40.84
C GLY A 353 3.88 21.48 -41.86
N ARG A 354 2.85 22.29 -41.56
CA ARG A 354 2.44 23.41 -42.41
C ARG A 354 3.44 24.57 -42.45
N TRP A 355 4.33 24.70 -41.46
CA TRP A 355 5.43 25.67 -41.50
C TRP A 355 6.60 25.15 -42.34
N VAL A 356 7.01 23.89 -42.13
CA VAL A 356 8.05 23.21 -42.93
C VAL A 356 7.66 23.18 -44.41
N TRP A 357 6.41 22.81 -44.74
CA TRP A 357 5.90 22.80 -46.12
C TRP A 357 5.98 24.18 -46.80
N ARG A 358 5.55 25.26 -46.11
CA ARG A 358 5.66 26.62 -46.64
C ARG A 358 7.12 27.06 -46.82
N LYS A 359 8.01 26.71 -45.88
CA LYS A 359 9.45 26.99 -45.95
C LYS A 359 10.16 26.21 -47.06
N ALA A 360 9.69 25.00 -47.37
CA ALA A 360 10.13 24.21 -48.52
C ALA A 360 9.66 24.84 -49.83
N LYS A 361 8.35 25.13 -49.97
CA LYS A 361 7.79 25.71 -51.19
C LYS A 361 8.42 27.07 -51.54
N GLY A 362 8.58 27.97 -50.57
CA GLY A 362 9.25 29.25 -50.79
C GLY A 362 10.72 29.12 -51.26
N ARG A 363 11.41 28.01 -50.95
CA ARG A 363 12.76 27.73 -51.45
C ARG A 363 12.76 27.20 -52.89
N THR A 364 11.75 26.42 -53.30
CA THR A 364 11.59 26.05 -54.73
C THR A 364 11.23 27.26 -55.58
N ASP A 365 10.28 28.08 -55.12
CA ASP A 365 9.81 29.25 -55.87
C ASP A 365 10.96 30.27 -56.07
N ALA A 366 11.79 30.49 -55.04
CA ALA A 366 12.98 31.34 -55.14
C ALA A 366 14.07 30.79 -56.10
N LYS A 367 14.24 29.47 -56.21
CA LYS A 367 15.18 28.87 -57.18
C LYS A 367 14.69 29.04 -58.62
N VAL A 368 13.39 28.85 -58.88
CA VAL A 368 12.78 29.05 -60.20
C VAL A 368 12.88 30.51 -60.65
N GLY A 369 12.70 31.47 -59.73
CA GLY A 369 12.91 32.90 -60.01
C GLY A 369 14.35 33.24 -60.40
N SER A 370 15.35 32.58 -59.80
CA SER A 370 16.77 32.84 -60.06
C SER A 370 17.24 32.37 -61.44
N GLN A 371 16.77 31.20 -61.92
CA GLN A 371 17.17 30.67 -63.23
C GLN A 371 16.66 31.51 -64.42
N LYS A 372 15.61 32.33 -64.24
CA LYS A 372 15.00 33.11 -65.32
C LYS A 372 15.73 34.42 -65.66
N LYS A 373 16.98 34.59 -65.19
CA LYS A 373 17.78 35.83 -65.33
C LYS A 373 19.13 35.64 -66.06
N ILE A 374 19.28 34.55 -66.82
CA ILE A 374 20.49 34.28 -67.61
C ILE A 374 20.31 34.82 -69.04
N GLN A 375 21.07 35.89 -69.34
CA GLN A 375 21.56 36.31 -70.66
C GLN A 375 20.58 36.37 -71.85
N THR A 376 20.07 37.58 -72.12
CA THR A 376 19.96 38.05 -73.52
C THR A 376 21.34 38.50 -74.00
N PRO A 377 21.84 38.09 -75.18
CA PRO A 377 23.14 38.51 -75.69
C PRO A 377 23.10 39.98 -76.16
N VAL A 378 24.16 40.73 -75.84
CA VAL A 378 24.33 42.12 -76.32
C VAL A 378 24.90 42.08 -77.74
N ILE A 379 24.07 42.44 -78.72
CA ILE A 379 24.50 42.57 -80.13
C ILE A 379 25.21 43.91 -80.29
N VAL A 380 26.54 43.87 -80.36
CA VAL A 380 27.35 45.04 -80.72
C VAL A 380 27.24 45.29 -82.23
N LYS A 381 26.70 46.45 -82.62
CA LYS A 381 26.80 46.94 -84.00
C LYS A 381 28.04 47.81 -84.14
N PHE A 382 28.90 47.49 -85.10
CA PHE A 382 29.89 48.43 -85.61
C PHE A 382 29.26 49.32 -86.69
N PRO A 383 29.64 50.61 -86.79
CA PRO A 383 29.35 51.42 -87.97
C PRO A 383 30.20 50.97 -89.17
N ALA A 384 29.83 51.42 -90.36
CA ALA A 384 30.55 51.19 -91.62
C ALA A 384 31.66 52.22 -91.85
#